data_AF-A0A8S0FD92-F1
#
_entry.id   AF-A0A8S0FD92-F1
#
_cell.length_a   1.000
_cell.length_b   1.000
_cell.length_c   1.000
_cell.angle_alpha   90.00
_cell.angle_beta   90.00
_cell.angle_gamma   90.00
#
_symmetry.space_group_name_H-M   'P 1'
#
loop_
_entity.id
_entity.type
_entity.pdbx_description
1 polymer ?
#
loop_
_entity_poly.entity_id
_entity_poly.type
_entity_poly.pdbx_seq_one_letter_code
_entity_poly.pdbx_strand_id
1 'polypeptide(L)'
;MAKNTYGTGCFMLMNTGEKAVKSENGLLTTIACGPTGEVNYALEGAVFMAGASIQWLRDEMKLINDAYDSEYFATKVQNTNGVYVVPAFTGLGAPYWDPYARGAIFGLTRGVNANHIIRATLESYCLSDA
;
A
#
# COMPACT_ATOMS: atom_id res chain seq x y z
N MET A 1 -2.35 3.68 20.49
CA MET A 1 -1.13 3.25 19.78
C MET A 1 -1.56 2.72 18.43
N ALA A 2 -0.89 3.14 17.35
CA ALA A 2 -1.17 2.67 16.00
C ALA A 2 0.02 1.84 15.49
N LYS A 3 -0.26 0.78 14.74
CA LYS A 3 0.73 -0.07 14.07
C LYS A 3 0.36 -0.22 12.59
N ASN A 4 1.35 -0.44 11.74
CA ASN A 4 1.14 -0.79 10.34
C ASN A 4 1.88 -2.09 10.01
N THR A 5 1.26 -2.98 9.23
CA THR A 5 1.86 -4.26 8.84
C THR A 5 1.94 -4.33 7.32
N TYR A 6 3.17 -4.39 6.81
CA TYR A 6 3.47 -4.51 5.38
C TYR A 6 3.67 -5.98 5.02
N GLY A 7 2.72 -6.54 4.28
CA GLY A 7 2.79 -7.88 3.69
C GLY A 7 2.32 -7.83 2.24
N THR A 8 1.52 -8.81 1.82
CA THR A 8 0.85 -8.78 0.50
C THR A 8 0.02 -7.51 0.32
N GLY A 9 -0.73 -7.13 1.37
CA GLY A 9 -1.35 -5.81 1.55
C GLY A 9 -0.75 -5.05 2.73
N CYS A 10 -1.20 -3.83 2.95
CA CYS A 10 -0.83 -3.00 4.10
C CYS A 10 -2.04 -2.81 5.02
N PHE A 11 -1.86 -3.09 6.30
CA PHE A 11 -2.93 -3.01 7.29
C PHE A 11 -2.50 -2.16 8.49
N MET A 12 -3.07 -0.96 8.55
CA MET A 12 -2.92 -0.05 9.67
C MET A 12 -4.00 -0.33 10.69
N LEU A 13 -3.61 -0.57 11.95
CA LEU A 13 -4.54 -0.74 13.07
C LEU A 13 -4.19 0.23 14.20
N MET A 14 -5.20 0.96 14.67
CA MET A 14 -5.10 1.87 15.81
C MET A 14 -6.08 1.42 16.89
N ASN A 15 -5.55 1.00 18.04
CA ASN A 15 -6.38 0.62 19.18
C ASN A 15 -7.11 1.85 19.77
N THR A 16 -8.44 1.75 19.93
CA THR A 16 -9.33 2.79 20.46
C THR A 16 -9.89 2.48 21.87
N GLY A 17 -9.42 1.40 22.50
CA GLY A 17 -9.85 0.95 23.83
C GLY A 17 -11.23 0.29 23.81
N GLU A 18 -11.93 0.33 24.94
CA GLU A 18 -13.21 -0.36 25.15
C GLU A 18 -14.39 0.28 24.38
N LYS A 19 -14.18 1.43 23.75
CA LYS A 19 -15.22 2.14 22.99
C LYS A 19 -14.98 1.98 21.50
N ALA A 20 -16.01 1.51 20.80
CA ALA A 20 -16.06 1.50 19.35
C ALA A 20 -16.10 2.95 18.83
N VAL A 21 -15.04 3.37 18.15
CA VAL A 21 -14.99 4.68 17.49
C VAL A 21 -15.40 4.49 16.04
N LYS A 22 -16.41 5.24 15.59
CA LYS A 22 -16.80 5.27 14.18
C LYS A 22 -15.87 6.22 13.43
N SER A 23 -15.29 5.77 12.32
CA SER A 23 -14.44 6.63 11.50
C SER A 23 -15.25 7.64 10.70
N GLU A 24 -14.73 8.86 10.59
CA GLU A 24 -15.23 9.90 9.69
C GLU A 24 -14.41 9.99 8.39
N ASN A 25 -13.28 9.27 8.31
CA ASN A 25 -12.32 9.32 7.20
C ASN A 25 -12.21 7.99 6.43
N GLY A 26 -13.29 7.19 6.42
CA GLY A 26 -13.33 5.95 5.65
C GLY A 26 -12.50 4.79 6.24
N LEU A 27 -12.22 4.79 7.54
CA LEU A 27 -11.60 3.63 8.21
C LEU A 27 -12.67 2.67 8.77
N LEU A 28 -12.33 1.40 8.90
CA LEU A 28 -13.21 0.39 9.48
C LEU A 28 -13.06 0.34 11.00
N THR A 29 -14.16 0.21 11.72
CA THR A 29 -14.13 -0.10 13.15
C THR A 29 -14.16 -1.62 13.32
N THR A 30 -13.13 -2.19 13.93
CA THR A 30 -12.96 -3.63 14.15
C THR A 30 -12.77 -3.96 15.63
N ILE A 31 -12.89 -5.25 15.97
CA ILE A 31 -12.64 -5.75 17.33
C ILE A 31 -11.15 -6.04 17.48
N ALA A 32 -10.59 -5.62 18.61
CA ALA A 32 -9.22 -5.89 19.03
C ALA A 32 -9.20 -6.59 20.39
N CYS A 33 -8.09 -7.26 20.69
CA CYS A 33 -7.86 -7.88 22.00
C CYS A 33 -7.04 -6.93 22.87
N GLY A 34 -7.51 -6.67 24.08
CA GLY A 34 -6.77 -5.95 25.09
C GLY A 34 -5.68 -6.80 25.76
N PRO A 35 -4.75 -6.18 26.51
CA PRO A 35 -3.63 -6.87 27.15
C PRO A 35 -4.03 -8.00 28.11
N THR A 36 -5.25 -8.00 28.66
CA THR A 36 -5.74 -9.04 29.57
C THR A 36 -6.81 -9.96 28.95
N GLY A 37 -7.02 -9.88 27.63
CA GLY A 37 -8.03 -10.66 26.92
C GLY A 37 -9.41 -9.99 26.85
N GLU A 38 -9.53 -8.76 27.32
CA GLU A 38 -10.75 -7.97 27.24
C GLU A 38 -11.03 -7.49 25.81
N VAL A 39 -12.31 -7.21 25.52
CA VAL A 39 -12.74 -6.68 24.24
C VAL A 39 -12.34 -5.21 24.15
N ASN A 40 -11.42 -4.91 23.23
CA ASN A 40 -11.13 -3.57 22.78
C ASN A 40 -11.60 -3.41 21.32
N TYR A 41 -11.55 -2.18 20.84
CA TYR A 41 -11.82 -1.86 19.44
C TYR A 41 -10.57 -1.26 18.80
N ALA A 42 -10.53 -1.32 17.48
CA ALA A 42 -9.51 -0.65 16.69
C ALA A 42 -10.11 0.01 15.45
N LEU A 43 -9.48 1.07 14.98
CA LEU A 43 -9.66 1.60 13.64
C LEU A 43 -8.67 0.93 12.71
N GLU A 44 -9.17 0.44 11.57
CA GLU A 44 -8.42 -0.29 10.57
C GLU A 44 -8.47 0.45 9.22
N GLY A 45 -7.29 0.67 8.65
CA GLY A 45 -7.09 1.05 7.26
C GLY A 45 -6.46 -0.12 6.52
N ALA A 46 -7.11 -0.57 5.45
CA ALA A 46 -6.64 -1.70 4.65
C ALA A 46 -6.32 -1.24 3.23
N VAL A 47 -5.06 -1.38 2.83
CA VAL A 47 -4.57 -1.23 1.47
C VAL A 47 -4.29 -2.61 0.92
N PHE A 48 -5.01 -3.04 -0.13
CA PHE A 48 -4.94 -4.43 -0.56
C PHE A 48 -3.65 -4.81 -1.28
N MET A 49 -2.99 -3.84 -1.93
CA MET A 49 -1.87 -4.08 -2.83
C MET A 49 -0.62 -3.36 -2.37
N ALA A 50 0.13 -4.01 -1.47
CA ALA A 50 1.46 -3.59 -1.05
C ALA A 50 2.51 -4.51 -1.68
N GLY A 51 3.01 -5.52 -0.96
CA GLY A 51 3.98 -6.48 -1.48
C GLY A 51 3.51 -7.24 -2.73
N ALA A 52 2.19 -7.36 -2.93
CA ALA A 52 1.63 -7.92 -4.17
C ALA A 52 2.04 -7.14 -5.42
N SER A 53 2.26 -5.83 -5.33
CA SER A 53 2.72 -5.03 -6.48
C SER A 53 4.20 -5.28 -6.80
N ILE A 54 5.02 -5.65 -5.80
CA ILE A 54 6.39 -6.13 -6.03
C ILE A 54 6.37 -7.51 -6.69
N GLN A 55 5.47 -8.40 -6.26
CA GLN A 55 5.26 -9.69 -6.92
C GLN A 55 4.83 -9.51 -8.37
N TRP A 56 3.92 -8.56 -8.66
CA TRP A 56 3.53 -8.21 -10.02
C TRP A 56 4.71 -7.70 -10.87
N LEU A 57 5.59 -6.86 -10.30
CA LEU A 57 6.80 -6.42 -11.00
C LEU A 57 7.74 -7.58 -11.35
N ARG A 58 7.83 -8.59 -10.49
CA ARG A 58 8.69 -9.77 -10.66
C ARG A 58 8.09 -10.78 -11.64
N ASP A 59 6.87 -11.23 -11.36
CA ASP A 59 6.28 -12.39 -12.01
C ASP A 59 5.66 -12.03 -13.37
N GLU A 60 4.96 -10.90 -13.43
CA GLU A 60 4.20 -10.48 -14.62
C GLU A 60 5.00 -9.54 -15.52
N MET A 61 5.52 -8.45 -14.94
CA MET A 61 6.27 -7.45 -15.71
C MET A 61 7.74 -7.82 -15.94
N LYS A 62 8.28 -8.76 -15.15
CA LYS A 62 9.66 -9.27 -15.23
C LYS A 62 10.71 -8.16 -15.22
N LEU A 63 10.45 -7.11 -14.45
CA LEU A 63 11.36 -5.96 -14.27
C LEU A 63 12.40 -6.23 -13.19
N ILE A 64 12.13 -7.18 -12.31
CA ILE A 64 13.02 -7.64 -11.23
C ILE A 64 13.00 -9.16 -11.18
N ASN A 65 14.09 -9.79 -10.73
CA ASN A 65 14.16 -11.26 -10.59
C ASN A 65 13.78 -11.69 -9.17
N ASP A 66 14.19 -10.92 -8.17
CA ASP A 66 13.81 -11.11 -6.78
C ASP A 66 13.13 -9.84 -6.22
N ALA A 67 12.30 -9.99 -5.19
CA ALA A 67 11.69 -8.87 -4.48
C ALA A 67 12.76 -7.95 -3.85
N TYR A 68 13.89 -8.51 -3.40
CA TYR A 68 15.01 -7.72 -2.86
C TYR A 68 15.67 -6.80 -3.90
N ASP A 69 15.57 -7.13 -5.19
CA ASP A 69 16.12 -6.29 -6.25
C ASP A 69 15.37 -4.97 -6.39
N SER A 70 14.12 -4.88 -5.89
CA SER A 70 13.28 -3.69 -6.03
C SER A 70 13.94 -2.43 -5.43
N GLU A 71 14.51 -2.53 -4.24
CA GLU A 71 15.24 -1.44 -3.60
C GLU A 71 16.53 -1.10 -4.35
N TYR A 72 17.28 -2.12 -4.77
CA TYR A 72 18.52 -1.94 -5.52
C TYR A 72 18.28 -1.18 -6.84
N PHE A 73 17.23 -1.53 -7.60
CA PHE A 73 16.91 -0.84 -8.85
C PHE A 73 16.28 0.53 -8.62
N ALA A 74 15.47 0.70 -7.58
CA ALA A 74 14.90 2.01 -7.24
C ALA A 74 15.97 3.04 -6.86
N THR A 75 17.07 2.62 -6.23
CA THR A 75 18.20 3.50 -5.90
C THR A 75 19.08 3.86 -7.10
N LYS A 76 18.90 3.23 -8.27
CA LYS A 76 19.62 3.60 -9.51
C LYS A 76 19.09 4.88 -10.16
N VAL A 77 17.93 5.37 -9.73
CA VAL A 77 17.33 6.63 -10.19
C VAL A 77 17.13 7.56 -9.00
N GLN A 78 17.33 8.87 -9.22
CA GLN A 78 17.23 9.86 -8.13
C GLN A 78 15.79 10.14 -7.72
N ASN A 79 14.82 9.96 -8.62
CA ASN A 79 13.39 10.20 -8.41
C ASN A 79 12.57 9.34 -9.37
N THR A 80 11.23 9.42 -9.30
CA THR A 80 10.30 8.71 -10.18
C THR A 80 10.15 9.36 -11.56
N ASN A 81 10.80 10.49 -11.81
CA ASN A 81 10.68 11.30 -13.03
C ASN A 81 9.22 11.66 -13.37
N GLY A 82 8.43 11.96 -12.33
CA GLY A 82 7.01 12.31 -12.44
C GLY A 82 6.08 11.11 -12.63
N VAL A 83 6.60 9.89 -12.61
CA VAL A 83 5.78 8.67 -12.73
C VAL A 83 5.05 8.39 -11.43
N TYR A 84 3.77 8.10 -11.54
CA TYR A 84 2.93 7.62 -10.46
C TYR A 84 2.34 6.27 -10.84
N VAL A 85 2.45 5.31 -9.93
CA VAL A 85 1.82 3.99 -10.07
C VAL A 85 0.69 3.90 -9.05
N VAL A 86 -0.51 3.57 -9.51
CA VAL A 86 -1.68 3.29 -8.67
C VAL A 86 -1.91 1.77 -8.75
N PRO A 87 -1.47 0.98 -7.75
CA PRO A 87 -1.54 -0.48 -7.82
C PRO A 87 -2.93 -1.04 -7.46
N ALA A 88 -4.00 -0.47 -8.00
CA ALA A 88 -5.38 -0.87 -7.72
C ALA A 88 -5.84 -2.10 -8.53
N PHE A 89 -5.04 -3.17 -8.59
CA PHE A 89 -5.33 -4.33 -9.46
C PHE A 89 -6.65 -5.04 -9.11
N THR A 90 -7.04 -5.00 -7.83
CA THR A 90 -8.29 -5.56 -7.31
C THR A 90 -9.23 -4.48 -6.74
N GLY A 91 -9.04 -3.22 -7.13
CA GLY A 91 -9.72 -2.07 -6.54
C GLY A 91 -8.85 -1.31 -5.53
N LEU A 92 -9.39 -0.21 -5.03
CA LEU A 92 -8.78 0.60 -3.98
C LEU A 92 -9.39 0.25 -2.63
N GLY A 93 -8.53 0.06 -1.64
CA GLY A 93 -8.91 -0.09 -0.24
C GLY A 93 -9.21 1.27 0.42
N ALA A 94 -9.01 1.34 1.73
CA ALA A 94 -9.14 2.60 2.46
C ALA A 94 -8.19 3.68 1.90
N PRO A 95 -8.57 4.97 1.93
CA PRO A 95 -9.88 5.51 2.35
C PRO A 95 -10.95 5.51 1.23
N TYR A 96 -10.59 5.14 0.00
CA TYR A 96 -11.43 5.35 -1.19
C TYR A 96 -12.52 4.29 -1.38
N TRP A 97 -12.26 3.03 -1.01
CA TRP A 97 -13.21 1.90 -1.13
C TRP A 97 -13.88 1.78 -2.51
N ASP A 98 -13.09 1.88 -3.57
CA ASP A 98 -13.58 1.75 -4.94
C ASP A 98 -13.23 0.37 -5.53
N PRO A 99 -14.18 -0.56 -5.63
CA PRO A 99 -13.94 -1.88 -6.22
C PRO A 99 -13.80 -1.85 -7.75
N TYR A 100 -14.17 -0.74 -8.40
CA TYR A 100 -14.07 -0.57 -9.85
C TYR A 100 -12.78 0.13 -10.28
N ALA A 101 -12.06 0.75 -9.35
CA ALA A 101 -10.71 1.25 -9.61
C ALA A 101 -9.79 0.13 -10.14
N ARG A 102 -8.91 0.48 -11.07
CA ARG A 102 -7.96 -0.46 -11.69
C ARG A 102 -6.56 0.10 -11.66
N GLY A 103 -5.59 -0.81 -11.77
CA GLY A 103 -4.17 -0.46 -11.83
C GLY A 103 -3.89 0.54 -12.95
N ALA A 104 -3.18 1.62 -12.64
CA ALA A 104 -2.88 2.68 -13.60
C ALA A 104 -1.46 3.24 -13.39
N ILE A 105 -0.83 3.68 -14.48
CA ILE A 105 0.46 4.35 -14.46
C ILE A 105 0.31 5.70 -15.16
N PHE A 106 0.70 6.77 -14.49
CA PHE A 106 0.61 8.15 -14.99
C PHE A 106 1.99 8.80 -15.03
N GLY A 107 2.11 9.88 -15.80
CA GLY A 107 3.34 10.69 -15.85
C GLY A 107 4.49 10.10 -16.67
N LEU A 108 4.19 9.17 -17.59
CA LEU A 108 5.21 8.61 -18.48
C LEU A 108 5.75 9.67 -19.44
N THR A 109 7.08 9.85 -19.42
CA THR A 109 7.82 10.67 -20.38
C THR A 109 8.87 9.80 -21.08
N ARG A 110 9.45 10.28 -22.19
CA ARG A 110 10.48 9.52 -22.94
C ARG A 110 11.71 9.16 -22.10
N GLY A 111 12.00 9.92 -21.04
CA GLY A 111 13.13 9.65 -20.14
C GLY A 111 12.85 8.57 -19.08
N VAL A 112 11.62 8.08 -19.00
CA VAL A 112 11.23 7.03 -18.04
C VAL A 112 11.77 5.67 -18.49
N ASN A 113 12.28 4.91 -17.52
CA ASN A 113 12.77 3.56 -17.71
C ASN A 113 12.24 2.63 -16.60
N ALA A 114 12.61 1.35 -16.66
CA ALA A 114 12.19 0.35 -15.68
C ALA A 114 12.44 0.76 -14.22
N ASN A 115 13.60 1.34 -13.93
CA ASN A 115 13.96 1.75 -12.56
C ASN A 115 13.02 2.82 -11.99
N HIS A 116 12.52 3.74 -12.84
CA HIS A 116 11.54 4.74 -12.44
C HIS A 116 10.19 4.10 -12.10
N ILE A 117 9.76 3.07 -12.84
CA ILE A 117 8.52 2.34 -12.57
C ILE A 117 8.64 1.52 -11.28
N ILE A 118 9.78 0.86 -11.07
CA ILE A 118 10.07 0.11 -9.83
C ILE A 118 10.03 1.06 -8.63
N ARG A 119 10.71 2.21 -8.73
CA ARG A 119 10.69 3.23 -7.68
C ARG A 119 9.30 3.81 -7.44
N ALA A 120 8.56 4.15 -8.48
CA ALA A 120 7.21 4.69 -8.35
C ALA A 120 6.24 3.68 -7.72
N THR A 121 6.43 2.38 -8.01
CA THR A 121 5.68 1.31 -7.34
C THR A 121 5.98 1.26 -5.84
N LEU A 122 7.25 1.36 -5.44
CA LEU A 122 7.62 1.41 -4.01
C LEU A 122 7.06 2.66 -3.31
N GLU A 123 7.13 3.83 -3.95
CA GLU A 123 6.61 5.08 -3.39
C GLU A 123 5.08 5.11 -3.31
N SER A 124 4.38 4.33 -4.15
CA SER A 124 2.90 4.23 -4.12
C SER A 124 2.35 3.69 -2.80
N TYR A 125 3.13 2.87 -2.07
CA TYR A 125 2.75 2.36 -0.75
C TYR A 125 2.73 3.47 0.29
N CYS A 126 3.77 4.30 0.32
CA CYS A 126 3.86 5.41 1.26
C CYS A 126 2.78 6.47 1.03
N LEU A 127 2.38 6.69 -0.24
CA LEU A 127 1.31 7.64 -0.56
C LEU A 127 -0.08 7.13 -0.18
N SER A 128 -0.28 5.81 -0.12
CA SER A 128 -1.58 5.21 0.23
C SER A 128 -1.81 5.12 1.74
N ASP A 129 -0.76 5.25 2.54
CA ASP A 129 -0.78 5.17 4.02
C ASP A 129 -0.81 6.54 4.71
N ALA A 130 -0.86 7.65 3.96
CA ALA A 130 -0.92 9.03 4.45
C ALA A 130 -2.35 9.58 4.46
#